data_AF-A0AAD9JNX0-F1
#
_entry.id   AF-A0AAD9JNX0-F1
#
_cell.length_a   1.000
_cell.length_b   1.000
_cell.length_c   1.000
_cell.angle_alpha   90.00
_cell.angle_beta   90.00
_cell.angle_gamma   90.00
#
_symmetry.space_group_name_H-M   'P 1'
#
loop_
_entity.id
_entity.type
_entity.pdbx_description
1 polymer ?
#
loop_
_entity_poly.entity_id
_entity_poly.type
_entity_poly.pdbx_seq_one_letter_code
_entity_poly.pdbx_strand_id
1 'polypeptide(L)'
;MKINQFTRIHGQKVIFVPYEACHVSKYHGWLMSDELQKLTGSEPLTLQQEYDMQKSWREDDNKVSYQGKGLGKESLLIMILYGSQKLHMKRVTAKIGLMNIPSIQLFTQVGFSEISRSDVFQEVTYELVLSPTVIEWFQTEVGNFVVKEGENNQT
;
A
#
# COMPACT_ATOMS: atom_id res chain seq x y z
N MET A 1 2.15 5.69 -12.30
CA MET A 1 3.15 4.82 -11.64
C MET A 1 4.31 4.47 -12.58
N LYS A 2 5.06 5.47 -13.06
CA LYS A 2 6.15 5.22 -14.03
C LYS A 2 7.48 4.82 -13.37
N ILE A 3 7.77 5.36 -12.19
CA ILE A 3 9.07 5.22 -11.51
C ILE A 3 9.37 3.75 -11.14
N ASN A 4 8.36 2.98 -10.77
CA ASN A 4 8.48 1.59 -10.31
C ASN A 4 7.77 0.59 -11.24
N GLN A 5 7.55 0.97 -12.51
CA GLN A 5 6.75 0.17 -13.45
C GLN A 5 7.35 -1.20 -13.77
N PHE A 6 8.63 -1.43 -13.46
CA PHE A 6 9.33 -2.71 -13.60
C PHE A 6 9.80 -3.29 -12.26
N THR A 7 9.50 -2.62 -11.15
CA THR A 7 9.97 -3.05 -9.84
C THR A 7 9.03 -4.11 -9.27
N ARG A 8 9.61 -5.24 -8.86
CA ARG A 8 8.91 -6.28 -8.11
C ARG A 8 9.56 -6.42 -6.74
N ILE A 9 8.76 -6.51 -5.69
CA ILE A 9 9.27 -6.69 -4.33
C ILE A 9 8.72 -8.00 -3.78
N HIS A 10 9.61 -8.95 -3.53
CA HIS A 10 9.26 -10.25 -2.97
C HIS A 10 9.45 -10.20 -1.45
N GLY A 11 8.35 -10.21 -0.72
CA GLY A 11 8.31 -10.49 0.72
C GLY A 11 8.20 -12.00 0.98
N GLN A 12 7.98 -12.36 2.24
CA GLN A 12 7.84 -13.76 2.65
C GLN A 12 6.45 -14.32 2.27
N LYS A 13 5.39 -13.53 2.48
CA LYS A 13 4.00 -13.93 2.16
C LYS A 13 3.36 -13.08 1.08
N VAL A 14 3.99 -11.97 0.71
CA VAL A 14 3.48 -11.00 -0.27
C VAL A 14 4.47 -10.79 -1.39
N ILE A 15 3.96 -10.55 -2.60
CA ILE A 15 4.76 -10.04 -3.71
C ILE A 15 4.10 -8.77 -4.22
N PHE A 16 4.85 -7.68 -4.23
CA PHE A 16 4.47 -6.46 -4.91
C PHE A 16 4.88 -6.58 -6.36
N VAL A 17 3.91 -6.44 -7.25
CA VAL A 17 4.11 -6.37 -8.69
C VAL A 17 3.40 -5.13 -9.23
N PRO A 18 3.88 -4.55 -10.34
CA PRO A 18 3.15 -3.51 -11.04
C PRO A 18 1.73 -3.96 -11.37
N TYR A 19 0.75 -3.07 -11.19
CA TYR A 19 -0.63 -3.37 -11.55
C TYR A 19 -0.79 -3.37 -13.07
N GLU A 20 -0.75 -4.57 -13.67
CA GLU A 20 -0.94 -4.84 -15.10
C GLU A 20 -2.39 -5.14 -15.50
N ALA A 21 -2.71 -4.99 -16.79
CA ALA A 21 -4.02 -5.29 -17.37
C ALA A 21 -4.47 -6.75 -17.12
N CYS A 22 -3.54 -7.70 -17.02
CA CYS A 22 -3.88 -9.10 -16.73
C CYS A 22 -4.46 -9.31 -15.32
N HIS A 23 -4.29 -8.34 -14.39
CA HIS A 23 -4.85 -8.39 -13.05
C HIS A 23 -6.29 -7.86 -12.97
N VAL A 24 -6.74 -7.09 -13.98
CA VAL A 24 -8.02 -6.36 -13.96
C VAL A 24 -9.20 -7.29 -13.75
N SER A 25 -9.25 -8.43 -14.45
CA SER A 25 -10.36 -9.38 -14.32
C SER A 25 -10.48 -9.96 -12.90
N LYS A 26 -9.34 -10.26 -12.27
CA LYS A 26 -9.28 -10.74 -10.89
C LYS A 26 -9.69 -9.65 -9.90
N TYR A 27 -9.22 -8.43 -10.11
CA TYR A 27 -9.57 -7.28 -9.27
C TYR A 27 -11.06 -6.98 -9.32
N HIS A 28 -11.61 -6.88 -10.54
CA HIS A 28 -13.03 -6.69 -10.78
C HIS A 28 -13.84 -7.74 -10.01
N GLY A 29 -13.46 -9.02 -10.08
CA GLY A 29 -14.11 -10.09 -9.32
C GLY A 29 -14.08 -9.89 -7.80
N TRP A 30 -13.01 -9.31 -7.24
CA TRP A 30 -12.97 -8.95 -5.81
C TRP A 30 -13.88 -7.77 -5.49
N LEU A 31 -13.88 -6.72 -6.32
CA LEU A 31 -14.72 -5.53 -6.14
C LEU A 31 -16.21 -5.79 -6.36
N MET A 32 -16.62 -6.96 -6.84
CA MET A 32 -18.02 -7.38 -6.83
C MET A 32 -18.53 -7.76 -5.43
N SER A 33 -17.66 -7.80 -4.40
CA SER A 33 -18.08 -8.05 -3.01
C SER A 33 -18.62 -6.78 -2.34
N ASP A 34 -19.86 -6.83 -1.87
CA ASP A 34 -20.50 -5.74 -1.11
C ASP A 34 -19.70 -5.32 0.13
N GLU A 35 -19.04 -6.28 0.79
CA GLU A 35 -18.21 -6.00 1.95
C GLU A 35 -17.00 -5.14 1.56
N LEU A 36 -16.33 -5.50 0.47
CA LEU A 36 -15.17 -4.75 -0.02
C LEU A 36 -15.58 -3.36 -0.51
N GLN A 37 -16.68 -3.24 -1.26
CA GLN A 37 -17.19 -1.95 -1.70
C GLN A 37 -17.48 -1.00 -0.54
N LYS A 38 -18.10 -1.50 0.53
CA LYS A 38 -18.37 -0.72 1.75
C LYS A 38 -17.07 -0.29 2.45
N LEU A 39 -16.09 -1.18 2.56
CA LEU A 39 -14.82 -0.89 3.21
C LEU A 39 -13.96 0.09 2.40
N THR A 40 -14.02 0.05 1.07
CA THR A 40 -13.23 0.92 0.18
C THR A 40 -13.99 2.18 -0.26
N GLY A 41 -15.28 2.30 0.08
CA GLY A 41 -16.15 3.38 -0.40
C GLY A 41 -16.26 3.42 -1.92
N SER A 42 -16.16 2.26 -2.59
CA SER A 42 -16.09 2.16 -4.04
C SER A 42 -17.43 1.74 -4.62
N GLU A 43 -17.82 2.37 -5.73
CA GLU A 43 -18.96 1.95 -6.55
C GLU A 43 -18.54 0.88 -7.56
N PRO A 44 -19.41 -0.09 -7.88
CA PRO A 44 -19.10 -1.13 -8.86
C PRO A 44 -18.96 -0.53 -10.26
N LEU A 45 -17.90 -0.92 -10.96
CA LEU A 45 -17.66 -0.54 -12.34
C LEU A 45 -17.86 -1.74 -13.27
N THR A 46 -18.17 -1.47 -14.53
CA THR A 46 -18.10 -2.50 -15.56
C THR A 46 -16.65 -2.94 -15.78
N LEU A 47 -16.45 -4.18 -16.24
CA LEU A 47 -15.11 -4.69 -16.53
C LEU A 47 -14.33 -3.80 -17.50
N GLN A 48 -15.00 -3.23 -18.51
CA GLN A 48 -14.37 -2.32 -19.47
C GLN A 48 -13.90 -1.03 -18.77
N GLN A 49 -14.71 -0.46 -17.88
CA GLN A 49 -14.34 0.71 -17.09
C GLN A 49 -13.15 0.42 -16.16
N GLU A 50 -13.05 -0.77 -15.59
CA GLU A 50 -11.89 -1.19 -14.79
C GLU A 50 -10.60 -1.26 -15.64
N TYR A 51 -10.68 -1.71 -16.89
CA TYR A 51 -9.55 -1.68 -17.82
C TYR A 51 -9.13 -0.24 -18.15
N ASP A 52 -10.10 0.64 -18.40
CA ASP A 52 -9.83 2.04 -18.71
C ASP A 52 -9.24 2.77 -17.48
N MET A 53 -9.72 2.44 -16.27
CA MET A 53 -9.14 2.93 -15.02
C MET A 53 -7.75 2.36 -14.74
N GLN A 54 -7.49 1.09 -15.03
CA GLN A 54 -6.14 0.53 -14.87
C GLN A 54 -5.13 1.25 -15.77
N LYS A 55 -5.51 1.56 -17.02
CA LYS A 55 -4.68 2.35 -17.93
C LYS A 55 -4.42 3.74 -17.37
N SER A 56 -5.46 4.43 -16.90
CA SER A 56 -5.27 5.76 -16.31
C SER A 56 -4.41 5.71 -15.04
N TRP A 57 -4.54 4.69 -14.20
CA TRP A 57 -3.70 4.51 -13.00
C TRP A 57 -2.24 4.18 -13.31
N ARG A 58 -1.97 3.57 -14.46
CA ARG A 58 -0.59 3.39 -14.92
C ARG A 58 0.09 4.71 -15.20
N GLU A 59 -0.69 5.66 -15.71
CA GLU A 59 -0.24 7.00 -16.05
C GLU A 59 -0.29 7.96 -14.86
N ASP A 60 -1.12 7.68 -13.86
CA ASP A 60 -1.28 8.45 -12.62
C ASP A 60 -0.26 8.04 -11.55
N ASP A 61 0.44 9.00 -10.97
CA ASP A 61 1.48 8.77 -9.95
C ASP A 61 0.93 8.73 -8.52
N ASN A 62 -0.38 8.94 -8.31
CA ASN A 62 -0.94 9.21 -6.97
C ASN A 62 -1.98 8.20 -6.42
N LYS A 63 -2.04 6.94 -6.88
CA LYS A 63 -3.12 6.02 -6.41
C LYS A 63 -2.70 4.58 -6.09
N VAL A 64 -3.13 4.06 -4.93
CA VAL A 64 -3.04 2.63 -4.51
C VAL A 64 -4.16 2.26 -3.52
N SER A 65 -4.76 1.06 -3.57
CA SER A 65 -5.38 0.40 -2.40
C SER A 65 -5.65 -1.12 -2.55
N TYR A 66 -5.40 -1.89 -1.48
CA TYR A 66 -6.00 -3.21 -1.12
C TYR A 66 -5.80 -3.50 0.39
N GLN A 67 -6.75 -4.17 1.06
CA GLN A 67 -6.68 -4.57 2.49
C GLN A 67 -7.36 -5.94 2.73
N GLY A 68 -7.06 -6.64 3.84
CA GLY A 68 -7.96 -7.68 4.39
C GLY A 68 -7.48 -9.13 4.64
N LYS A 69 -6.17 -9.45 4.76
CA LYS A 69 -5.71 -10.84 5.06
C LYS A 69 -4.55 -10.97 6.07
N GLY A 70 -4.34 -9.98 6.94
CA GLY A 70 -3.15 -9.94 7.82
C GLY A 70 -1.82 -9.64 7.11
N LEU A 71 -1.84 -9.65 5.78
CA LEU A 71 -0.75 -9.20 4.90
C LEU A 71 -0.45 -7.69 5.02
N GLY A 72 -1.34 -6.93 5.65
CA GLY A 72 -1.22 -5.47 5.78
C GLY A 72 0.01 -5.04 6.58
N LYS A 73 0.36 -5.76 7.65
CA LYS A 73 1.56 -5.46 8.46
C LYS A 73 2.82 -5.67 7.64
N GLU A 74 3.03 -6.86 7.10
CA GLU A 74 4.20 -7.17 6.27
C GLU A 74 4.31 -6.21 5.07
N SER A 75 3.17 -5.93 4.41
CA SER A 75 3.13 -5.00 3.29
C SER A 75 3.54 -3.58 3.69
N LEU A 76 2.99 -3.07 4.80
CA LEU A 76 3.32 -1.76 5.33
C LEU A 76 4.81 -1.65 5.67
N LEU A 77 5.36 -2.64 6.37
CA LEU A 77 6.77 -2.64 6.75
C LEU A 77 7.70 -2.69 5.53
N ILE A 78 7.40 -3.54 4.53
CA ILE A 78 8.15 -3.59 3.27
C ILE A 78 8.09 -2.25 2.53
N MET A 79 6.91 -1.62 2.45
CA MET A 79 6.76 -0.32 1.80
C MET A 79 7.59 0.77 2.49
N ILE A 80 7.60 0.79 3.82
CA ILE A 80 8.38 1.75 4.61
C ILE A 80 9.89 1.47 4.47
N LEU A 81 10.31 0.21 4.54
CA LEU A 81 11.72 -0.19 4.32
C LEU A 81 12.19 0.20 2.93
N TYR A 82 11.40 -0.07 1.90
CA TYR A 82 11.69 0.35 0.53
C TYR A 82 11.82 1.87 0.43
N GLY A 83 10.86 2.62 0.99
CA GLY A 83 10.90 4.08 1.01
C GLY A 83 12.12 4.64 1.74
N SER A 84 12.53 4.02 2.85
CA SER A 84 13.73 4.38 3.58
C SER A 84 15.01 4.13 2.76
N GLN A 85 15.14 2.93 2.17
CA GLN A 85 16.38 2.50 1.51
C GLN A 85 16.56 3.07 0.11
N LYS A 86 15.48 3.18 -0.67
CA LYS A 86 15.52 3.58 -2.08
C LYS A 86 15.12 5.04 -2.31
N LEU A 87 14.25 5.58 -1.47
CA LEU A 87 13.76 6.95 -1.59
C LEU A 87 14.30 7.88 -0.50
N HIS A 88 15.14 7.36 0.40
CA HIS A 88 15.74 8.10 1.52
C HIS A 88 14.72 8.82 2.40
N MET A 89 13.53 8.23 2.56
CA MET A 89 12.50 8.74 3.46
C MET A 89 13.01 8.74 4.89
N LYS A 90 12.70 9.82 5.62
CA LYS A 90 13.05 9.98 7.05
C LYS A 90 11.83 9.90 7.97
N ARG A 91 10.64 10.12 7.41
CA ARG A 91 9.36 10.14 8.12
C ARG A 91 8.25 9.64 7.22
N VAL A 92 7.22 9.07 7.83
CA VAL A 92 6.00 8.62 7.16
C VAL A 92 4.82 9.16 7.93
N THR A 93 3.85 9.71 7.21
CA THR A 93 2.59 10.20 7.78
C THR A 93 1.44 9.35 7.24
N ALA A 94 0.53 8.95 8.11
CA ALA A 94 -0.67 8.20 7.76
C ALA A 94 -1.92 8.91 8.28
N LYS A 95 -2.87 9.17 7.39
CA LYS A 95 -4.22 9.66 7.75
C LYS A 95 -5.18 8.50 7.72
N ILE A 96 -5.91 8.29 8.80
CA ILE A 96 -6.78 7.12 8.99
C ILE A 96 -8.13 7.60 9.49
N GLY A 97 -9.22 7.14 8.86
CA GLY A 97 -10.57 7.45 9.32
C GLY A 97 -10.81 6.92 10.74
N LEU A 98 -11.52 7.68 11.57
CA LEU A 98 -11.76 7.37 12.99
C LEU A 98 -12.46 6.02 13.23
N MET A 99 -13.26 5.59 12.26
CA MET A 99 -13.98 4.32 12.31
C MET A 99 -13.12 3.13 11.87
N ASN A 100 -11.95 3.36 11.28
CA ASN A 100 -11.03 2.29 10.84
C ASN A 100 -10.15 1.82 12.01
N ILE A 101 -10.83 1.29 13.05
CA ILE A 101 -10.20 0.72 14.25
C ILE A 101 -9.10 -0.31 13.92
N PRO A 102 -9.28 -1.22 12.94
CA PRO A 102 -8.21 -2.16 12.58
C PRO A 102 -6.93 -1.46 12.12
N SER A 103 -7.04 -0.40 11.31
CA SER A 103 -5.86 0.36 10.86
C SER A 103 -5.25 1.16 12.02
N ILE A 104 -6.07 1.79 12.86
CA ILE A 104 -5.58 2.52 14.05
C ILE A 104 -4.74 1.60 14.94
N GLN A 105 -5.23 0.39 15.22
CA GLN A 105 -4.51 -0.61 16.01
C GLN A 105 -3.21 -1.04 15.34
N LEU A 106 -3.26 -1.35 14.03
CA LEU A 106 -2.07 -1.76 13.26
C LEU A 106 -0.97 -0.68 13.29
N PHE A 107 -1.32 0.57 13.01
CA PHE A 107 -0.34 1.66 12.92
C PHE A 107 0.25 1.97 14.30
N THR A 108 -0.57 1.96 15.35
CA THR A 108 -0.10 2.11 16.73
C THR A 108 0.86 0.98 17.12
N GLN A 109 0.53 -0.28 16.78
CA GLN A 109 1.39 -1.44 17.03
C GLN A 109 2.75 -1.34 16.31
N VAL A 110 2.79 -0.75 15.12
CA VAL A 110 4.01 -0.56 14.32
C VAL A 110 4.87 0.61 14.85
N GLY A 111 4.38 1.37 15.82
CA GLY A 111 5.11 2.46 16.47
C GLY A 111 4.80 3.86 15.93
N PHE A 112 3.74 4.01 15.13
CA PHE A 112 3.25 5.34 14.76
C PHE A 112 2.66 6.05 15.98
N SER A 113 2.91 7.36 16.08
CA SER A 113 2.38 8.23 17.12
C SER A 113 1.33 9.18 16.54
N GLU A 114 0.20 9.38 17.25
CA GLU A 114 -0.82 10.35 16.86
C GLU A 114 -0.26 11.77 16.98
N ILE A 115 -0.38 12.56 15.91
CA ILE A 115 0.08 13.96 15.88
C ILE A 115 -1.06 14.96 15.76
N SER A 116 -2.20 14.55 15.19
CA SER A 116 -3.40 15.38 15.12
C SER A 116 -4.67 14.56 14.88
N ARG A 117 -5.82 15.15 15.19
CA ARG A 117 -7.15 14.59 14.98
C ARG A 117 -8.07 15.64 14.39
N SER A 118 -8.91 15.26 13.44
CA SER A 118 -9.92 16.13 12.84
C SER A 118 -11.31 15.54 13.01
N ASP A 119 -12.15 16.24 13.77
CA ASP A 119 -13.56 15.91 13.91
C ASP A 119 -14.37 16.31 12.66
N VAL A 120 -13.91 17.29 11.89
CA VAL A 120 -14.58 17.69 10.64
C VAL A 120 -14.44 16.60 9.58
N PHE A 121 -13.22 16.08 9.41
CA PHE A 121 -12.94 15.05 8.40
C PHE A 121 -13.10 13.63 8.93
N GLN A 122 -13.40 13.46 10.22
CA GLN A 122 -13.51 12.16 10.89
C GLN A 122 -12.25 11.31 10.64
N GLU A 123 -11.06 11.92 10.80
CA GLU A 123 -9.76 11.26 10.61
C GLU A 123 -8.76 11.58 11.74
N VAL A 124 -7.80 10.69 11.93
CA VAL A 124 -6.62 10.86 12.79
C VAL A 124 -5.36 10.80 11.94
N THR A 125 -4.39 11.66 12.24
CA THR A 125 -3.08 11.71 11.58
C THR A 125 -2.02 11.13 12.50
N TYR A 126 -1.29 10.15 11.99
CA TYR A 126 -0.20 9.45 12.64
C TYR A 126 1.13 9.77 11.95
N GLU A 127 2.23 9.81 12.71
CA GLU A 127 3.60 9.96 12.20
C GLU A 127 4.51 8.85 12.74
N LEU A 128 5.42 8.37 11.88
CA LEU A 128 6.54 7.51 12.25
C LEU A 128 7.85 8.13 11.76
N VAL A 129 8.81 8.30 12.68
CA VAL A 129 10.19 8.70 12.37
C VAL A 129 11.02 7.44 12.12
N LEU A 130 11.73 7.41 10.99
CA LEU A 130 12.53 6.25 10.56
C LEU A 130 13.93 6.32 11.18
N SER A 131 14.01 6.11 12.49
CA SER A 131 15.29 6.00 13.19
C SER A 131 16.00 4.68 12.86
N PRO A 132 17.33 4.58 13.07
CA PRO A 132 18.05 3.32 12.85
C PRO A 132 17.44 2.13 13.59
N THR A 133 17.03 2.32 14.85
CA THR A 133 16.39 1.28 15.66
C THR A 133 15.06 0.81 15.07
N VAL A 134 14.25 1.74 14.54
CA VAL A 134 12.98 1.38 13.88
C VAL A 134 13.26 0.57 12.62
N ILE A 135 14.23 0.98 11.80
CA ILE A 135 14.61 0.26 10.57
C ILE A 135 15.13 -1.15 10.89
N GLU A 136 15.98 -1.30 11.90
CA GLU A 136 16.50 -2.61 12.34
C GLU A 136 15.37 -3.53 12.84
N TRP A 137 14.42 -2.99 13.61
CA TRP A 137 13.25 -3.75 14.04
C TRP A 137 12.41 -4.21 12.85
N PHE A 138 12.16 -3.34 11.86
CA PHE A 138 11.38 -3.66 10.66
C PHE A 138 12.06 -4.78 9.85
N GLN A 139 13.38 -4.72 9.70
CA GLN A 139 14.16 -5.77 9.02
C GLN A 139 14.06 -7.11 9.73
N THR A 140 14.06 -7.10 11.06
CA THR A 140 13.89 -8.32 11.87
C THR A 140 12.49 -8.92 11.70
N GLU A 141 11.46 -8.08 11.69
CA GLU A 141 10.06 -8.51 11.59
C GLU A 141 9.70 -9.05 10.19
N VAL A 142 10.19 -8.41 9.12
CA VAL A 142 9.91 -8.80 7.73
C VAL A 142 10.84 -9.92 7.25
N GLY A 143 12.06 -9.99 7.80
CA GLY A 143 13.14 -10.82 7.27
C GLY A 143 13.68 -10.28 5.94
N ASN A 144 14.31 -11.16 5.16
CA ASN A 144 14.85 -10.79 3.84
C ASN A 144 13.73 -10.61 2.82
N PHE A 145 13.56 -9.40 2.31
CA PHE A 145 12.80 -9.14 1.09
C PHE A 145 13.74 -8.84 -0.07
N VAL A 146 13.35 -9.23 -1.28
CA VAL A 146 14.17 -9.04 -2.49
C VAL A 146 13.49 -8.06 -3.43
N VAL A 147 14.16 -6.96 -3.73
CA VAL A 147 13.77 -6.04 -4.80
C VAL A 147 14.38 -6.55 -6.10
N LYS A 148 13.53 -6.90 -7.07
CA LYS A 148 13.94 -7.26 -8.43
C LYS A 148 13.54 -6.13 -9.37
N GLU A 149 14.51 -5.57 -10.07
CA GLU A 149 14.25 -4.66 -11.18
C GLU A 149 14.07 -5.51 -12.45
N GLY A 150 12.94 -5.34 -13.14
CA GLY A 150 12.71 -5.97 -14.44
C GLY A 150 13.52 -5.28 -15.54
N GLU A 151 14.00 -6.06 -16.51
CA GLU A 151 14.64 -5.52 -17.70
C GLU A 151 13.62 -4.78 -18.58
N ASN A 152 14.02 -3.60 -19.08
CA ASN A 152 13.34 -2.90 -20.16
C ASN A 152 13.40 -3.76 -21.43
N ASN A 153 12.42 -4.63 -21.65
CA ASN A 153 12.21 -5.21 -22.97
C ASN A 153 11.49 -4.19 -23.87
N GLN A 154 12.16 -3.07 -24.14
CA GLN A 154 11.90 -2.25 -25.31
C GLN A 154 12.94 -2.64 -26.37
N THR A 155 12.57 -3.64 -27.19
CA THR A 155 13.10 -3.80 -28.56
C THR A 155 11.93 -3.68 -29.50
#